data_AF-A0A508WP03-F1
#
_entry.id   AF-A0A508WP03-F1
#
_cell.length_a   1.000
_cell.length_b   1.000
_cell.length_c   1.000
_cell.angle_alpha   90.00
_cell.angle_beta   90.00
_cell.angle_gamma   90.00
#
_symmetry.space_group_name_H-M   'P 1'
#
loop_
_entity.id
_entity.type
_entity.pdbx_description
1 polymer ?
#
loop_
_entity_poly.entity_id
_entity_poly.type
_entity_poly.pdbx_seq_one_letter_code
_entity_poly.pdbx_strand_id
1 'polypeptide(L)' 'MSDWEQVSVKHAGGEDHLLENGTGSGSETVFACGKFDSKNRPKKGDKYHTTATPKDEIFAMDWTATCTFSGETSEFKVE' A
#
# COMPACT_ATOMS: atom_id res chain seq x y z
N MET A 1 2.26 6.38 15.11
CA MET A 1 2.16 5.89 13.72
C MET A 1 0.68 5.91 13.40
N SER A 2 0.29 6.48 12.26
CA SER A 2 -1.11 6.43 11.84
C SER A 2 -1.42 5.01 11.38
N ASP A 3 -2.49 4.44 11.92
CA ASP A 3 -3.05 3.18 11.45
C ASP A 3 -3.96 3.47 10.26
N TRP A 4 -3.88 2.63 9.23
CA TRP A 4 -4.67 2.74 8.02
C TRP A 4 -5.46 1.46 7.79
N GLU A 5 -6.72 1.62 7.41
CA GLU A 5 -7.67 0.54 7.16
C GLU A 5 -8.12 0.54 5.70
N GLN A 6 -8.75 -0.56 5.27
CA GLN A 6 -9.27 -0.74 3.91
C GLN A 6 -8.20 -0.49 2.83
N VAL A 7 -6.96 -0.88 3.12
CA VAL A 7 -5.82 -0.63 2.25
C VAL A 7 -5.94 -1.48 0.99
N SER A 8 -5.97 -0.84 -0.17
CA SER A 8 -5.82 -1.49 -1.47
C SER A 8 -4.54 -1.05 -2.14
N VAL A 9 -3.81 -2.01 -2.73
CA VAL A 9 -2.59 -1.76 -3.49
C VAL A 9 -2.72 -2.44 -4.84
N LYS A 10 -2.53 -1.66 -5.91
CA LYS A 10 -2.56 -2.13 -7.30
C LYS A 10 -1.37 -1.61 -8.08
N HIS A 11 -0.87 -2.40 -9.03
CA HIS A 11 0.26 -1.98 -9.86
C HIS A 11 -0.11 -0.73 -10.68
N ALA A 12 0.79 0.26 -10.77
CA ALA A 12 0.50 1.52 -11.46
C ALA A 12 0.35 1.36 -12.98
N GLY A 13 1.00 0.35 -13.55
CA GLY A 13 0.88 -0.02 -14.98
C GLY A 13 -0.41 -0.77 -15.35
N GLY A 14 -1.31 -1.04 -14.38
CA GLY A 14 -2.56 -1.77 -14.60
C GLY A 14 -2.47 -3.28 -14.36
N GLU A 15 -3.66 -3.85 -14.12
CA GLU A 15 -4.07 -5.26 -14.19
C GLU A 15 -4.03 -6.18 -12.95
N ASP A 16 -3.36 -5.87 -11.84
CA ASP A 16 -3.48 -6.73 -10.63
C ASP A 16 -3.62 -5.93 -9.32
N HIS A 17 -4.70 -6.22 -8.59
CA HIS A 17 -4.84 -5.87 -7.18
C HIS A 17 -3.98 -6.85 -6.35
N LEU A 18 -2.91 -6.34 -5.76
CA LEU A 18 -1.99 -7.12 -4.92
C LEU A 18 -2.50 -7.23 -3.49
N LEU A 19 -3.27 -6.23 -3.06
CA LEU A 19 -3.93 -6.19 -1.77
C LEU A 19 -5.29 -5.51 -1.93
N GLU A 20 -6.29 -6.09 -1.29
CA GLU A 20 -7.63 -5.52 -1.17
C GLU A 20 -8.09 -5.66 0.28
N ASN A 21 -8.60 -4.57 0.85
CA ASN A 21 -9.07 -4.50 2.23
C ASN A 21 -8.02 -4.93 3.28
N GLY A 22 -6.77 -4.51 3.08
CA GLY A 22 -5.66 -4.72 4.01
C GLY A 22 -5.56 -3.67 5.11
N THR A 23 -4.46 -3.75 5.85
CA THR A 23 -4.09 -2.79 6.90
C THR A 23 -2.69 -2.26 6.65
N GLY A 24 -2.45 -1.01 7.00
CA GLY A 24 -1.14 -0.38 6.86
C GLY A 24 -0.83 0.55 8.02
N SER A 25 0.42 0.97 8.09
CA SER A 25 0.90 1.91 9.07
C SER A 25 1.92 2.87 8.46
N GLY A 26 2.06 4.05 9.06
CA GLY A 26 3.02 5.05 8.61
C GLY A 26 2.35 6.38 8.27
N SER A 27 2.92 7.09 7.31
CA SER A 27 2.44 8.38 6.79
C SER A 27 2.17 8.29 5.29
N GLU A 28 1.56 9.34 4.73
CA GLU A 28 1.39 9.48 3.29
C GLU A 28 2.72 9.41 2.52
N THR A 29 3.83 9.82 3.13
CA THR A 29 5.16 9.82 2.50
C THR A 29 5.89 8.48 2.59
N VAL A 30 5.71 7.73 3.68
CA VAL A 30 6.31 6.41 3.91
C VAL A 30 5.25 5.52 4.54
N PHE A 31 4.80 4.55 3.77
CA PHE A 31 3.67 3.70 4.10
C PHE A 31 4.07 2.23 4.06
N ALA A 32 3.79 1.50 5.11
CA ALA A 32 4.02 0.06 5.18
C ALA A 32 2.67 -0.66 5.19
N CYS A 33 2.45 -1.60 4.26
CA CYS A 33 1.26 -2.45 4.27
C CYS A 33 1.64 -3.87 4.65
N GLY A 34 0.86 -4.46 5.56
CA GLY A 34 1.00 -5.86 5.93
C GLY A 34 0.09 -6.77 5.09
N LYS A 35 0.48 -8.05 4.99
CA LYS A 35 -0.35 -9.18 4.49
C LYS A 35 -0.48 -9.30 2.97
N PHE A 36 0.61 -9.09 2.23
CA PHE A 36 0.65 -9.57 0.85
C PHE A 36 0.82 -11.09 0.82
N ASP A 37 0.00 -11.80 0.03
CA ASP A 37 0.26 -13.21 -0.26
C ASP A 37 1.65 -13.34 -0.89
N SER A 38 2.38 -14.40 -0.55
CA SER A 38 3.64 -14.81 -1.19
C SER A 38 3.64 -14.72 -2.72
N LYS A 39 2.49 -14.98 -3.36
CA LYS A 39 2.32 -14.92 -4.82
C LYS A 39 2.03 -13.51 -5.35
N ASN A 40 1.49 -12.64 -4.52
CA ASN A 40 0.99 -11.31 -4.86
C ASN A 40 1.76 -10.23 -4.09
N ARG A 41 3.08 -10.37 -3.98
CA ARG A 41 3.93 -9.34 -3.36
C ARG A 41 4.26 -8.24 -4.36
N PRO A 42 4.27 -6.97 -3.93
CA PRO A 42 4.78 -5.88 -4.75
C PRO A 42 6.27 -6.12 -5.05
N LYS A 43 6.76 -5.63 -6.17
CA LYS A 43 8.16 -5.70 -6.57
C LYS A 43 8.86 -4.42 -6.15
N LYS A 44 10.03 -4.56 -5.54
CA LYS A 44 10.87 -3.42 -5.18
C LYS A 44 11.27 -2.65 -6.45
N GLY A 45 11.08 -1.33 -6.43
CA GLY A 45 11.37 -0.42 -7.53
C GLY A 45 10.16 -0.09 -8.41
N ASP A 46 9.08 -0.88 -8.33
CA ASP A 46 7.86 -0.62 -9.10
C ASP A 46 6.97 0.40 -8.39
N LYS A 47 6.12 1.06 -9.20
CA LYS A 47 5.13 2.03 -8.73
C LYS A 47 3.77 1.38 -8.54
N TYR A 48 3.09 1.77 -7.48
CA TYR A 48 1.81 1.24 -7.07
C TYR A 48 0.84 2.37 -6.74
N HIS A 49 -0.42 2.20 -7.12
CA HIS A 49 -1.50 3.01 -6.57
C HIS A 49 -1.94 2.37 -5.26
N THR A 50 -1.88 3.16 -4.20
CA THR A 50 -2.37 2.81 -2.88
C THR A 50 -3.61 3.63 -2.60
N THR A 51 -4.64 2.96 -2.13
CA THR A 51 -5.82 3.60 -1.54
C THR A 51 -5.92 3.13 -0.11
N ALA A 52 -6.09 4.03 0.85
CA ALA A 52 -6.25 3.68 2.25
C ALA A 52 -7.08 4.73 2.99
N THR A 53 -7.80 4.28 4.01
CA THR A 53 -8.59 5.15 4.87
C THR A 53 -7.86 5.31 6.21
N PRO A 54 -7.57 6.52 6.69
CA PRO A 54 -7.05 6.70 8.03
C PRO A 54 -8.01 6.07 9.05
N LYS A 55 -7.47 5.45 10.09
CA LYS A 55 -8.31 4.92 11.17
C LYS A 55 -9.14 6.06 11.78
N ASP A 56 -10.41 5.77 12.06
CA ASP A 56 -11.42 6.71 12.56
C ASP A 56 -11.90 7.77 11.54
N GLU A 57 -11.46 7.71 10.29
CA GLU A 57 -11.95 8.55 9.18
C GLU A 57 -12.88 7.78 8.23
N ILE A 58 -13.67 8.52 7.46
CA ILE A 58 -14.63 7.95 6.49
C ILE A 58 -14.11 8.07 5.05
N PHE A 59 -13.19 9.02 4.80
CA PHE A 59 -12.69 9.31 3.47
C PHE A 59 -11.41 8.53 3.18
N ALA A 60 -11.45 7.72 2.13
CA ALA A 60 -10.27 7.08 1.58
C ALA A 60 -9.37 8.13 0.90
N MET A 61 -8.07 7.92 1.00
CA MET A 61 -7.04 8.70 0.34
C MET A 61 -6.34 7.80 -0.68
N ASP A 62 -6.00 8.37 -1.83
CA ASP A 62 -5.30 7.66 -2.91
C ASP A 62 -4.02 8.39 -3.29
N TRP A 63 -2.97 7.61 -3.49
CA TRP A 63 -1.68 8.12 -3.91
C TRP A 63 -0.89 7.08 -4.70
N THR A 64 0.12 7.53 -5.43
CA THR A 64 1.08 6.66 -6.10
C THR A 64 2.38 6.64 -5.31
N ALA A 65 2.89 5.46 -5.01
CA ALA A 65 4.16 5.29 -4.29
C ALA A 65 5.02 4.20 -4.92
N THR A 66 6.33 4.34 -4.77
CA THR A 66 7.32 3.35 -5.21
C THR A 66 7.57 2.36 -4.09
N CYS A 67 7.51 1.06 -4.38
CA CYS A 67 7.85 0.01 -3.41
C CYS A 67 9.37 0.04 -3.13
N THR A 68 9.76 0.37 -1.89
CA THR A 68 11.18 0.41 -1.46
C THR A 68 11.63 -0.90 -0.84
N PHE A 69 10.69 -1.68 -0.30
CA PHE A 69 10.94 -2.99 0.29
C PHE A 69 9.76 -3.93 0.01
N SER A 70 10.06 -5.15 -0.44
CA SER A 70 9.07 -6.19 -0.71
C SER A 70 9.26 -7.36 0.23
N GLY A 71 8.20 -7.70 0.96
CA GLY A 71 8.18 -8.77 1.96
C GLY A 71 6.75 -9.12 2.36
N GLU A 72 6.61 -9.84 3.48
CA GLU A 72 5.29 -10.04 4.11
C GLU A 72 4.64 -8.72 4.51
N THR A 73 5.47 -7.81 5.02
CA THR A 73 5.22 -6.37 5.08
C THR A 73 6.02 -5.72 3.97
N SER A 74 5.37 -4.90 3.15
CA SER A 74 6.04 -4.15 2.09
C SER A 74 5.97 -2.65 2.38
N GLU A 75 7.03 -1.93 2.03
CA GLU A 75 7.16 -0.50 2.24
C GLU A 75 7.06 0.26 0.92
N PHE A 76 6.36 1.37 0.95
CA PHE A 76 6.08 2.24 -0.17
C PHE A 76 6.45 3.67 0.20
N LYS A 77 7.14 4.35 -0.71
CA LYS A 77 7.56 5.73 -0.54
C LYS A 77 7.01 6.59 -1.68
N VAL A 78 6.37 7.70 -1.33
CA VAL A 78 5.96 8.72 -2.30
C VAL A 78 7.19 9.52 -2.71
N GLU A 79 7.38 9.70 -4.02
CA GLU A 79 8.44 10.54 -4.58
C GLU A 79 8.09 12.03 -4.55
#